data_AF-A0A814JXX0-F1
#
_entry.id   AF-A0A814JXX0-F1
#
_cell.length_a   1.000
_cell.length_b   1.000
_cell.length_c   1.000
_cell.angle_alpha   90.00
_cell.angle_beta   90.00
_cell.angle_gamma   90.00
#
_symmetry.space_group_name_H-M   'P 1'
#
loop_
_entity.id
_entity.type
_entity.pdbx_description
1 polymer ?
#
loop_
_entity_poly.entity_id
_entity_poly.type
_entity_poly.pdbx_seq_one_letter_code
_entity_poly.pdbx_strand_id
1 'polypeptide(L)'
;MPNNKTLCCTCNKPKITYSCKGCLQEFCSTHLSAHRETLNEELNLIIDDYNQFKQMLSEQVRKYSILKLIDQCEMNSTATAPKIAGNYASFLEDQQIFLNYFQEKSNCLIKQIEEIREEDEFNEMNLNYLKDELRKMTEECNNSVNRPLEQYSCSYLTRKSAKSSTETKFSKWKQNGEIIAGGEKPGRGLTQLNFPCSICIDKDSTAYIADSWNHRIVQWKLNEKEGKVVTNGYEKENFMCKLSTPTDVIVDGRDGSLIIADCDNRRIVRWFHKTIEILMTQVDCHCLAQDRSGLLYACNRAKNEVMRWEIGNEDSRTIVSGGNGQGSALNQLSQPARIFVDDEQSIYVSDVGNHRVMKWRKGASQGTIVAGGNHKGKNLNQLNHPAGLTVDSLGRIYVADFGNNRIVRWCEGSKEGEIVISENSKELCCPRSLAFDSDGNLFVVNWGNSRVLKFLPIGGE
;
A
#
# COMPACT_ATOMS: atom_id res chain seq x y z
N MET A 1 -19.25 -25.09 57.15
CA MET A 1 -18.53 -24.06 56.37
C MET A 1 -19.56 -23.10 55.78
N PRO A 2 -19.31 -21.78 55.70
CA PRO A 2 -20.39 -20.79 55.72
C PRO A 2 -21.24 -20.82 54.44
N ASN A 3 -22.56 -20.84 54.65
CA ASN A 3 -23.62 -20.68 53.64
C ASN A 3 -23.60 -19.26 53.06
N ASN A 4 -22.64 -18.93 52.20
CA ASN A 4 -22.69 -17.67 51.45
C ASN A 4 -23.73 -17.77 50.33
N LYS A 5 -24.95 -17.32 50.64
CA LYS A 5 -25.98 -17.06 49.63
C LYS A 5 -25.64 -15.74 48.93
N THR A 6 -25.26 -15.78 47.65
CA THR A 6 -25.11 -14.60 46.81
C THR A 6 -26.37 -14.42 45.93
N LEU A 7 -26.48 -13.27 45.26
CA LEU A 7 -27.63 -12.93 44.42
C LEU A 7 -27.51 -13.61 43.06
N CYS A 8 -28.50 -14.39 42.67
CA CYS A 8 -28.60 -14.91 41.30
C CYS A 8 -28.89 -13.76 40.32
N CYS A 9 -28.11 -13.62 39.26
CA CYS A 9 -28.23 -12.53 38.29
C CYS A 9 -29.60 -12.47 37.58
N THR A 10 -30.27 -13.61 37.38
CA THR A 10 -31.56 -13.68 36.66
C THR A 10 -32.76 -13.34 37.54
N CYS A 11 -32.82 -13.89 38.77
CA CYS A 11 -34.00 -13.72 39.65
C CYS A 11 -33.77 -12.77 40.82
N ASN A 12 -32.55 -12.25 40.99
CA ASN A 12 -32.15 -11.30 42.02
C ASN A 12 -32.53 -11.72 43.46
N LYS A 13 -32.55 -13.03 43.72
CA LYS A 13 -32.85 -13.63 45.04
C LYS A 13 -31.59 -14.23 45.67
N PRO A 14 -31.38 -14.08 47.00
CA PRO A 14 -30.25 -14.67 47.69
C PRO A 14 -30.40 -16.19 47.78
N LYS A 15 -29.60 -16.91 46.99
CA LYS A 15 -29.60 -18.38 46.88
C LYS A 15 -28.16 -18.89 46.89
N ILE A 16 -27.99 -20.21 46.98
CA ILE A 16 -26.70 -20.82 46.62
C ILE A 16 -26.56 -20.65 45.11
N THR A 17 -25.52 -19.96 44.69
CA THR A 17 -25.21 -19.72 43.28
C THR A 17 -24.01 -20.56 42.86
N TYR A 18 -23.87 -20.69 41.55
CA TYR A 18 -22.79 -21.39 40.87
C TYR A 18 -22.32 -20.48 39.73
N SER A 19 -21.01 -20.41 39.52
CA SER A 19 -20.43 -19.70 38.38
C SER A 19 -20.42 -20.60 37.15
N CYS A 20 -20.75 -20.03 36.00
CA CYS A 20 -20.45 -20.66 34.71
C CYS A 20 -19.00 -20.30 34.34
N LYS A 21 -18.18 -21.28 33.99
CA LYS A 21 -16.76 -21.08 33.70
C LYS A 21 -16.64 -20.20 32.43
N GLY A 22 -16.15 -18.97 32.59
CA GLY A 22 -16.02 -17.99 31.50
C GLY A 22 -17.16 -16.97 31.37
N CYS A 23 -18.24 -17.07 32.16
CA CYS A 23 -19.23 -16.00 32.29
C CYS A 23 -18.94 -15.15 33.53
N LEU A 24 -19.12 -13.83 33.43
CA LEU A 24 -18.92 -12.91 34.56
C LEU A 24 -20.07 -12.91 35.59
N GLN A 25 -21.04 -13.82 35.46
CA GLN A 25 -22.29 -13.82 36.22
C GLN A 25 -22.49 -15.11 37.06
N GLU A 26 -23.20 -14.97 38.19
CA GLU A 26 -23.54 -16.07 39.10
C GLU A 26 -25.04 -16.43 39.04
N PHE A 27 -25.34 -17.74 38.96
CA PHE A 27 -26.70 -18.25 38.76
C PHE A 27 -27.10 -19.24 39.86
N CYS A 28 -28.37 -19.26 40.28
CA CYS A 28 -28.85 -20.40 41.07
C CYS A 28 -29.03 -21.63 40.16
N SER A 29 -29.01 -22.85 40.72
CA SER A 29 -29.02 -24.11 39.96
C SER A 29 -30.03 -24.17 38.81
N THR A 30 -31.27 -23.71 39.02
CA THR A 30 -32.32 -23.67 37.99
C THR A 30 -32.01 -22.71 36.84
N HIS A 31 -31.47 -21.52 37.14
CA HIS A 31 -31.14 -20.52 36.11
C HIS A 31 -29.79 -20.82 35.45
N LEU A 32 -28.90 -21.54 36.12
CA LEU A 32 -27.68 -22.04 35.47
C LEU A 32 -28.03 -23.06 34.39
N SER A 33 -28.98 -23.96 34.66
CA SER A 33 -29.49 -24.91 33.66
C SER A 33 -30.12 -24.19 32.47
N ALA A 34 -31.02 -23.23 32.73
CA ALA A 34 -31.65 -22.44 31.67
C ALA A 34 -30.64 -21.60 30.87
N HIS A 35 -29.65 -21.00 31.52
CA HIS A 35 -28.58 -20.25 30.84
C HIS A 35 -27.73 -21.16 29.94
N ARG A 36 -27.40 -22.38 30.40
CA ARG A 36 -26.70 -23.38 29.58
C ARG A 36 -27.55 -23.86 28.40
N GLU A 37 -28.87 -24.00 28.57
CA GLU A 37 -29.78 -24.27 27.45
C GLU A 37 -29.76 -23.13 26.41
N THR A 38 -29.80 -21.87 26.85
CA THR A 38 -29.66 -20.71 25.94
C THR A 38 -28.32 -20.69 25.21
N LEU A 39 -27.21 -20.97 25.89
CA LEU A 39 -25.88 -21.03 25.27
C LEU A 39 -25.79 -22.17 24.23
N ASN A 40 -26.44 -23.30 24.49
CA ASN A 40 -26.55 -24.41 23.53
C ASN A 40 -27.38 -24.04 22.30
N GLU A 41 -28.50 -23.33 22.48
CA GLU A 41 -29.28 -22.79 21.36
C GLU A 41 -28.46 -21.81 20.52
N GLU A 42 -27.68 -20.92 21.15
CA GLU A 42 -26.80 -20.01 20.44
C GLU A 42 -25.68 -20.71 19.67
N LEU A 43 -25.09 -21.77 20.22
CA LEU A 43 -24.10 -22.57 19.52
C LEU A 43 -24.70 -23.26 18.30
N ASN A 44 -25.92 -23.81 18.42
CA ASN A 44 -26.61 -24.43 17.29
C ASN A 44 -26.84 -23.43 16.16
N LEU A 45 -27.18 -22.18 16.46
CA LEU A 45 -27.30 -21.11 15.47
C LEU A 45 -25.96 -20.80 14.78
N ILE A 46 -24.84 -20.78 15.52
CA ILE A 46 -23.50 -20.60 14.93
C ILE A 46 -23.14 -21.76 14.00
N ILE A 47 -23.50 -22.98 14.38
CA ILE A 47 -23.28 -24.17 13.54
C ILE A 47 -24.11 -24.09 12.25
N ASP A 48 -25.36 -23.61 12.34
CA ASP A 48 -26.21 -23.40 11.17
C ASP A 48 -25.64 -22.33 10.23
N ASP A 49 -25.18 -21.20 10.77
CA ASP A 49 -24.50 -20.14 10.01
C ASP A 49 -23.21 -20.65 9.36
N TYR A 50 -22.43 -21.46 10.08
CA TYR A 50 -21.23 -22.10 9.55
C TYR A 50 -21.55 -23.06 8.39
N ASN A 51 -22.62 -23.84 8.51
CA ASN A 51 -23.06 -24.73 7.43
C ASN A 51 -23.51 -23.96 6.18
N GLN A 52 -24.18 -22.82 6.34
CA GLN A 52 -24.51 -21.92 5.23
C GLN A 52 -23.25 -21.35 4.58
N PHE A 53 -22.28 -20.89 5.39
CA PHE A 53 -20.97 -20.45 4.89
C PHE A 53 -20.24 -21.57 4.11
N LYS A 54 -20.27 -22.80 4.62
CA LYS A 54 -19.66 -23.97 3.97
C LYS A 54 -20.32 -24.30 2.64
N GLN A 55 -21.65 -24.19 2.56
CA GLN A 55 -22.39 -24.37 1.31
C GLN A 55 -21.98 -23.30 0.29
N MET A 56 -21.94 -22.03 0.70
CA MET A 56 -21.48 -20.92 -0.15
C MET A 56 -20.05 -21.14 -0.65
N LEU A 57 -19.12 -21.57 0.22
CA LEU A 57 -17.75 -21.88 -0.14
C LEU A 57 -17.67 -23.03 -1.17
N SER A 58 -18.49 -24.06 -1.01
CA SER A 58 -18.54 -25.20 -1.95
C SER A 58 -19.03 -24.79 -3.35
N GLU A 59 -19.97 -23.84 -3.44
CA GLU A 59 -20.46 -23.29 -4.70
C GLU A 59 -19.37 -22.46 -5.40
N GLN A 60 -18.54 -21.74 -4.64
CA GLN A 60 -17.39 -21.02 -5.19
C GLN A 60 -16.33 -21.96 -5.77
N VAL A 61 -16.00 -23.03 -5.03
CA VAL A 61 -15.07 -24.07 -5.50
C VAL A 61 -15.57 -24.69 -6.80
N ARG A 62 -16.89 -24.89 -6.94
CA ARG A 62 -17.50 -25.43 -8.16
C ARG A 62 -17.44 -24.47 -9.34
N LYS A 63 -17.74 -23.18 -9.13
CA LYS A 63 -17.64 -22.12 -10.15
C LYS A 63 -16.20 -22.01 -10.67
N TYR A 64 -15.23 -22.12 -9.78
CA TYR A 64 -13.80 -22.09 -10.08
C TYR A 64 -13.32 -23.34 -10.84
N SER A 65 -13.83 -24.52 -10.47
CA SER A 65 -13.55 -25.77 -11.19
C SER A 65 -13.99 -25.73 -12.65
N ILE A 66 -15.10 -25.04 -12.94
CA ILE A 66 -15.58 -24.81 -14.31
C ILE A 66 -14.64 -23.86 -15.08
N LEU A 67 -14.12 -22.81 -14.44
CA LEU A 67 -13.15 -21.88 -15.06
C LEU A 67 -11.84 -22.58 -15.43
N LYS A 68 -11.36 -23.51 -14.59
CA LYS A 68 -10.16 -24.31 -14.87
C LYS A 68 -10.32 -25.26 -16.07
N LEU A 69 -11.54 -25.77 -16.27
CA LEU A 69 -11.88 -26.58 -17.46
C LEU A 69 -11.92 -25.72 -18.74
N ILE A 70 -12.33 -24.45 -18.65
CA ILE A 70 -12.30 -23.51 -19.78
C ILE A 70 -10.85 -23.21 -20.18
N ASP A 71 -9.96 -22.95 -19.23
CA ASP A 71 -8.53 -22.71 -19.48
C ASP A 71 -7.83 -23.93 -20.14
N GLN A 72 -8.15 -25.15 -19.70
CA GLN A 72 -7.67 -26.38 -20.35
C GLN A 72 -8.20 -26.54 -21.78
N CYS A 73 -9.44 -26.13 -22.06
CA CYS A 73 -9.99 -26.13 -23.42
C CYS A 73 -9.33 -25.06 -24.31
N GLU A 74 -9.02 -23.88 -23.78
CA GLU A 74 -8.36 -22.80 -24.51
C GLU A 74 -6.91 -23.14 -24.87
N MET A 75 -6.14 -23.71 -23.93
CA MET A 75 -4.76 -24.16 -24.14
C MET A 75 -4.61 -25.21 -25.24
N ASN A 76 -5.63 -26.07 -25.43
CA ASN A 76 -5.59 -27.14 -26.43
C ASN A 76 -5.98 -26.68 -27.85
N SER A 77 -6.43 -25.43 -28.05
CA SER A 77 -7.14 -25.06 -29.28
C SER A 77 -6.34 -24.25 -30.33
N THR A 78 -5.30 -23.45 -30.01
CA THR A 78 -4.46 -22.79 -31.06
C THR A 78 -3.07 -22.34 -30.59
N ALA A 79 -2.09 -22.32 -31.52
CA ALA A 79 -0.66 -22.02 -31.31
C ALA A 79 -0.30 -20.55 -30.99
N THR A 80 -1.20 -19.77 -30.39
CA THR A 80 -0.93 -18.37 -29.98
C THR A 80 -1.30 -18.07 -28.53
N ALA A 81 -1.23 -19.07 -27.63
CA ALA A 81 -1.68 -18.94 -26.24
C ALA A 81 -0.63 -19.21 -25.12
N PRO A 82 0.61 -18.66 -25.10
CA PRO A 82 1.47 -18.82 -23.91
C PRO A 82 1.33 -17.70 -22.85
N LYS A 83 0.88 -16.48 -23.21
CA LYS A 83 0.84 -15.32 -22.28
C LYS A 83 -0.51 -15.09 -21.61
N ILE A 84 -1.62 -15.32 -22.31
CA ILE A 84 -2.97 -15.17 -21.74
C ILE A 84 -3.24 -16.31 -20.76
N ALA A 85 -2.88 -17.53 -21.15
CA ALA A 85 -3.01 -18.70 -20.29
C ALA A 85 -2.06 -18.65 -19.07
N GLY A 86 -0.93 -17.93 -19.14
CA GLY A 86 -0.06 -17.69 -17.97
C GLY A 86 -0.70 -16.75 -16.93
N ASN A 87 -1.36 -15.68 -17.37
CA ASN A 87 -2.05 -14.73 -16.48
C ASN A 87 -3.38 -15.30 -15.94
N TYR A 88 -4.08 -16.10 -16.74
CA TYR A 88 -5.24 -16.86 -16.27
C TYR A 88 -4.82 -17.98 -15.31
N ALA A 89 -3.71 -18.68 -15.57
CA ALA A 89 -3.16 -19.67 -14.65
C ALA A 89 -2.70 -19.04 -13.32
N SER A 90 -2.06 -17.87 -13.32
CA SER A 90 -1.67 -17.18 -12.08
C SER A 90 -2.88 -16.66 -11.30
N PHE A 91 -3.92 -16.16 -11.98
CA PHE A 91 -5.20 -15.81 -11.35
C PHE A 91 -5.87 -17.05 -10.75
N LEU A 92 -5.85 -18.15 -11.48
CA LEU A 92 -6.35 -19.43 -10.99
C LEU A 92 -5.51 -19.85 -9.75
N GLU A 93 -4.19 -19.78 -9.77
CA GLU A 93 -3.33 -20.08 -8.61
C GLU A 93 -3.62 -19.17 -7.41
N ASP A 94 -3.75 -17.85 -7.60
CA ASP A 94 -4.08 -16.89 -6.53
C ASP A 94 -5.45 -17.18 -5.90
N GLN A 95 -6.45 -17.52 -6.72
CA GLN A 95 -7.78 -17.91 -6.23
C GLN A 95 -7.76 -19.29 -5.56
N GLN A 96 -6.90 -20.21 -6.01
CA GLN A 96 -6.72 -21.51 -5.36
C GLN A 96 -6.05 -21.35 -4.00
N ILE A 97 -5.04 -20.49 -3.88
CA ILE A 97 -4.40 -20.14 -2.61
C ILE A 97 -5.42 -19.51 -1.66
N PHE A 98 -6.25 -18.60 -2.17
CA PHE A 98 -7.32 -17.97 -1.40
C PHE A 98 -8.38 -18.99 -0.94
N LEU A 99 -8.86 -19.87 -1.83
CA LEU A 99 -9.81 -20.92 -1.47
C LEU A 99 -9.22 -21.91 -0.46
N ASN A 100 -7.94 -22.27 -0.61
CA ASN A 100 -7.23 -23.10 0.35
C ASN A 100 -7.13 -22.42 1.73
N TYR A 101 -6.84 -21.11 1.76
CA TYR A 101 -6.83 -20.33 3.00
C TYR A 101 -8.20 -20.35 3.71
N PHE A 102 -9.31 -20.16 2.98
CA PHE A 102 -10.65 -20.25 3.58
C PHE A 102 -11.02 -21.67 4.00
N GLN A 103 -10.58 -22.69 3.27
CA GLN A 103 -10.77 -24.10 3.66
C GLN A 103 -9.98 -24.44 4.93
N GLU A 104 -8.72 -24.03 5.04
CA GLU A 104 -7.90 -24.24 6.23
C GLU A 104 -8.46 -23.49 7.43
N LYS A 105 -8.87 -22.23 7.25
CA LYS A 105 -9.49 -21.43 8.32
C LYS A 105 -10.84 -21.99 8.75
N SER A 106 -11.65 -22.47 7.80
CA SER A 106 -12.91 -23.17 8.06
C SER A 106 -12.70 -24.49 8.81
N ASN A 107 -11.64 -25.24 8.48
CA ASN A 107 -11.25 -26.47 9.18
C ASN A 107 -10.75 -26.18 10.61
N CYS A 108 -10.06 -25.06 10.81
CA CYS A 108 -9.66 -24.60 12.14
C CYS A 108 -10.87 -24.22 12.99
N LEU A 109 -11.83 -23.47 12.41
CA LEU A 109 -13.03 -23.03 13.10
C LEU A 109 -13.92 -24.20 13.53
N ILE A 110 -14.10 -25.21 12.68
CA ILE A 110 -14.87 -26.40 13.08
C ILE A 110 -14.17 -27.20 14.16
N LYS A 111 -12.84 -27.29 14.13
CA LYS A 111 -12.08 -27.95 15.19
C LYS A 111 -12.24 -27.22 16.53
N GLN A 112 -12.24 -25.88 16.52
CA GLN A 112 -12.53 -25.08 17.71
C GLN A 112 -13.97 -25.29 18.20
N ILE A 113 -14.96 -25.37 17.30
CA ILE A 113 -16.35 -25.66 17.66
C ILE A 113 -16.47 -27.06 18.27
N GLU A 114 -15.77 -28.05 17.73
CA GLU A 114 -15.71 -29.43 18.24
C GLU A 114 -15.01 -29.50 19.60
N GLU A 115 -13.87 -28.82 19.78
CA GLU A 115 -13.13 -28.76 21.06
C GLU A 115 -13.97 -28.12 22.17
N ILE A 116 -14.61 -26.96 21.90
CA ILE A 116 -15.52 -26.32 22.86
C ILE A 116 -16.70 -27.27 23.18
N ARG A 117 -17.10 -28.12 22.22
CA ARG A 117 -18.18 -29.10 22.39
C ARG A 117 -17.82 -30.32 23.21
N GLU A 118 -16.61 -30.84 23.05
CA GLU A 118 -16.11 -31.97 23.82
C GLU A 118 -15.78 -31.58 25.26
N GLU A 119 -15.33 -30.35 25.47
CA GLU A 119 -14.94 -29.85 26.80
C GLU A 119 -16.12 -29.28 27.63
N ASP A 120 -17.30 -29.11 27.02
CA ASP A 120 -18.50 -28.52 27.65
C ASP A 120 -18.22 -27.10 28.24
N GLU A 121 -17.28 -26.37 27.62
CA GLU A 121 -16.75 -25.06 28.04
C GLU A 121 -17.38 -23.86 27.30
N PHE A 122 -18.62 -24.00 26.82
CA PHE A 122 -19.32 -22.91 26.13
C PHE A 122 -19.66 -21.78 27.10
N ASN A 123 -19.18 -20.59 26.79
CA ASN A 123 -19.50 -19.35 27.50
C ASN A 123 -19.73 -18.23 26.49
N GLU A 124 -20.36 -17.13 26.93
CA GLU A 124 -20.71 -16.00 26.06
C GLU A 124 -19.49 -15.42 25.33
N MET A 125 -18.30 -15.47 25.93
CA MET A 125 -17.08 -14.94 25.35
C MET A 125 -16.61 -15.78 24.16
N ASN A 126 -16.63 -17.12 24.30
CA ASN A 126 -16.30 -18.06 23.24
C ASN A 126 -17.32 -18.00 22.10
N LEU A 127 -18.62 -17.89 22.42
CA LEU A 127 -19.68 -17.79 21.39
C LEU A 127 -19.60 -16.47 20.62
N ASN A 128 -19.34 -15.35 21.30
CA ASN A 128 -19.16 -14.06 20.63
C ASN A 128 -17.91 -14.04 19.75
N TYR A 129 -16.82 -14.66 20.20
CA TYR A 129 -15.61 -14.82 19.39
C TYR A 129 -15.88 -15.63 18.10
N LEU A 130 -16.57 -16.77 18.20
CA LEU A 130 -16.94 -17.58 17.03
C LEU A 130 -17.87 -16.84 16.08
N LYS A 131 -18.87 -16.11 16.61
CA LYS A 131 -19.79 -15.27 15.82
C LYS A 131 -19.04 -14.18 15.04
N ASP A 132 -18.14 -13.46 15.71
CA ASP A 132 -17.34 -12.41 15.09
C ASP A 132 -16.39 -12.94 14.02
N GLU A 133 -15.74 -14.09 14.27
CA GLU A 133 -14.83 -14.71 13.33
C GLU A 133 -15.56 -15.24 12.09
N LEU A 134 -16.70 -15.90 12.27
CA LEU A 134 -17.54 -16.38 11.17
C LEU A 134 -18.11 -15.23 10.33
N ARG A 135 -18.52 -14.14 10.98
CA ARG A 135 -19.00 -12.93 10.30
C ARG A 135 -17.92 -12.30 9.43
N LYS A 136 -16.71 -12.11 9.98
CA LYS A 136 -15.57 -11.59 9.21
C LYS A 136 -15.24 -12.47 8.01
N MET A 137 -15.18 -13.79 8.20
CA MET A 137 -14.93 -14.74 7.11
C MET A 137 -16.00 -14.69 6.03
N THR A 138 -17.27 -14.54 6.41
CA THR A 138 -18.40 -14.44 5.48
C THR A 138 -18.37 -13.13 4.69
N GLU A 139 -18.04 -12.01 5.34
CA GLU A 139 -17.88 -10.70 4.70
C GLU A 139 -16.67 -10.70 3.73
N GLU A 140 -15.53 -11.25 4.14
CA GLU A 140 -14.33 -11.38 3.31
C GLU A 140 -14.58 -12.27 2.07
N CYS A 141 -15.26 -13.40 2.26
CA CYS A 141 -15.62 -14.30 1.16
C CYS A 141 -16.56 -13.61 0.16
N ASN A 142 -17.60 -12.91 0.63
CA ASN A 142 -18.56 -12.23 -0.25
C ASN A 142 -17.96 -11.03 -1.02
N ASN A 143 -17.07 -10.26 -0.38
CA ASN A 143 -16.39 -9.12 -1.00
C ASN A 143 -15.42 -9.55 -2.12
N SER A 144 -14.96 -10.80 -2.11
CA SER A 144 -14.10 -11.35 -3.17
C SER A 144 -14.88 -11.81 -4.41
N VAL A 145 -16.13 -12.27 -4.23
CA VAL A 145 -16.97 -12.91 -5.27
C VAL A 145 -17.72 -11.90 -6.15
N ASN A 146 -18.05 -10.72 -5.61
CA ASN A 146 -18.73 -9.66 -6.35
C ASN A 146 -17.79 -8.73 -7.11
N ARG A 147 -16.50 -9.09 -7.25
CA ARG A 147 -15.58 -8.40 -8.14
C ARG A 147 -15.94 -8.76 -9.59
N PRO A 148 -16.46 -7.83 -10.42
CA PRO A 148 -16.65 -8.10 -11.83
C PRO A 148 -15.30 -8.46 -12.45
N LEU A 149 -15.31 -9.31 -13.48
CA LEU A 149 -14.16 -9.65 -14.34
C LEU A 149 -13.49 -8.42 -15.00
N GLU A 150 -13.97 -7.21 -14.73
CA GLU A 150 -13.33 -5.93 -15.07
C GLU A 150 -12.23 -5.51 -14.05
N GLN A 151 -12.10 -6.21 -12.91
CA GLN A 151 -11.20 -5.83 -11.80
C GLN A 151 -9.78 -6.43 -11.82
N TYR A 152 -9.34 -7.02 -12.94
CA TYR A 152 -7.90 -7.31 -13.17
C TYR A 152 -7.15 -6.14 -13.80
N SER A 153 -7.78 -4.98 -13.93
CA SER A 153 -7.08 -3.73 -14.21
C SER A 153 -6.50 -3.13 -12.93
N CYS A 154 -5.43 -3.72 -12.43
CA CYS A 154 -4.48 -2.97 -11.60
C CYS A 154 -3.79 -1.93 -12.50
N SER A 155 -3.67 -0.70 -12.00
CA SER A 155 -3.29 0.56 -12.68
C SER A 155 -1.84 0.63 -13.19
N TYR A 156 -1.37 -0.41 -13.88
CA TYR A 156 -0.16 -0.37 -14.69
C TYR A 156 -0.19 -1.23 -15.97
N LEU A 157 -1.31 -1.86 -16.30
CA LEU A 157 -1.50 -2.57 -17.57
C LEU A 157 -2.90 -2.34 -18.15
N THR A 158 -3.07 -1.31 -18.97
CA THR A 158 -3.92 -1.44 -20.15
C THR A 158 -3.06 -1.73 -21.37
N ARG A 159 -3.14 -2.99 -21.79
CA ARG A 159 -2.97 -3.52 -23.16
C ARG A 159 -1.55 -3.55 -23.75
N LYS A 160 -1.02 -4.78 -23.78
CA LYS A 160 -0.64 -5.39 -25.08
C LYS A 160 -1.49 -6.65 -25.33
N SER A 161 -2.67 -6.46 -25.91
CA SER A 161 -3.01 -7.08 -27.19
C SER A 161 -4.17 -6.35 -27.85
N ALA A 162 -3.82 -5.34 -28.64
CA ALA A 162 -4.44 -5.13 -29.93
C ALA A 162 -3.34 -4.49 -30.78
N LYS A 163 -2.87 -5.18 -31.81
CA LYS A 163 -2.41 -4.46 -33.00
C LYS A 163 -3.65 -3.76 -33.55
N SER A 164 -3.95 -2.59 -32.99
CA SER A 164 -4.90 -1.60 -33.47
C SER A 164 -4.70 -0.35 -32.62
N SER A 165 -3.79 0.51 -33.07
CA SER A 165 -3.82 1.97 -32.87
C SER A 165 -4.65 2.51 -31.70
N THR A 166 -4.05 2.63 -30.52
CA THR A 166 -4.18 3.82 -29.67
C THR A 166 -2.92 3.94 -28.82
N GLU A 167 -2.04 4.87 -29.20
CA GLU A 167 -1.04 5.42 -28.30
C GLU A 167 -1.71 5.76 -26.96
N THR A 168 -1.03 5.61 -25.82
CA THR A 168 -1.51 6.29 -24.59
C THR A 168 -1.66 7.77 -24.94
N LYS A 169 -2.91 8.23 -24.99
CA LYS A 169 -3.36 9.46 -25.65
C LYS A 169 -2.82 10.77 -25.05
N PHE A 170 -2.02 10.70 -23.99
CA PHE A 170 -1.63 11.86 -23.20
C PHE A 170 -0.15 12.16 -23.40
N SER A 171 0.13 13.10 -24.30
CA SER A 171 1.48 13.61 -24.54
C SER A 171 1.82 14.81 -23.66
N LYS A 172 0.81 15.55 -23.18
CA LYS A 172 0.95 16.80 -22.42
C LYS A 172 -0.14 16.95 -21.35
N TRP A 173 0.09 17.81 -20.37
CA TRP A 173 -0.89 18.20 -19.35
C TRP A 173 -1.24 19.67 -19.47
N LYS A 174 -2.46 20.02 -19.03
CA LYS A 174 -2.85 21.42 -18.91
C LYS A 174 -1.89 22.12 -17.97
N GLN A 175 -1.40 23.31 -18.34
CA GLN A 175 -0.40 24.03 -17.54
C GLN A 175 -1.01 24.74 -16.32
N ASN A 176 -2.32 24.69 -16.10
CA ASN A 176 -3.00 25.27 -14.94
C ASN A 176 -3.33 24.18 -13.92
N GLY A 177 -2.35 23.75 -13.13
CA GLY A 177 -2.55 22.73 -12.10
C GLY A 177 -3.61 23.15 -11.08
N GLU A 178 -4.50 22.26 -10.68
CA GLU A 178 -5.44 22.47 -9.58
C GLU A 178 -4.70 22.32 -8.24
N ILE A 179 -5.00 23.16 -7.25
CA ILE A 179 -4.45 22.95 -5.90
C ILE A 179 -5.35 21.94 -5.22
N ILE A 180 -4.79 20.79 -4.85
CA ILE A 180 -5.54 19.77 -4.12
C ILE A 180 -5.24 19.75 -2.62
N ALA A 181 -4.10 20.32 -2.18
CA ALA A 181 -3.72 20.39 -0.76
C ALA A 181 -2.78 21.57 -0.48
N GLY A 182 -2.87 22.20 0.71
CA GLY A 182 -1.92 23.21 1.22
C GLY A 182 -2.03 24.64 0.69
N GLY A 183 -3.17 25.02 0.09
CA GLY A 183 -3.30 26.13 -0.86
C GLY A 183 -3.23 27.59 -0.37
N GLU A 184 -3.11 27.87 0.93
CA GLU A 184 -3.14 29.26 1.44
C GLU A 184 -1.75 29.78 1.81
N LYS A 185 -1.09 29.10 2.75
CA LYS A 185 0.22 29.44 3.29
C LYS A 185 0.79 28.24 4.04
N PRO A 186 2.13 28.13 4.20
CA PRO A 186 2.73 27.12 5.03
C PRO A 186 2.17 27.18 6.47
N GLY A 187 1.82 26.04 7.04
CA GLY A 187 1.27 26.01 8.38
C GLY A 187 0.85 24.61 8.84
N ARG A 188 0.25 24.55 10.04
CA ARG A 188 -0.12 23.30 10.74
C ARG A 188 -1.60 22.97 10.67
N GLY A 189 -2.42 23.88 10.13
CA GLY A 189 -3.87 23.66 9.98
C GLY A 189 -4.19 22.45 9.10
N LEU A 190 -5.45 22.00 9.13
CA LEU A 190 -5.93 20.89 8.30
C LEU A 190 -5.99 21.24 6.80
N THR A 191 -6.06 22.53 6.48
CA THR A 191 -6.01 23.05 5.10
C THR A 191 -4.57 23.38 4.64
N GLN A 192 -3.58 23.22 5.52
CA GLN A 192 -2.21 23.68 5.31
C GLN A 192 -1.23 22.50 5.30
N LEU A 193 -0.15 22.66 4.52
CA LEU A 193 1.03 21.81 4.59
C LEU A 193 2.24 22.70 4.91
N ASN A 194 3.37 22.11 5.27
CA ASN A 194 4.61 22.84 5.48
C ASN A 194 5.81 21.98 5.04
N PHE A 195 6.42 22.38 3.93
CA PHE A 195 7.49 21.63 3.26
C PHE A 195 7.15 20.13 3.06
N PRO A 196 6.02 19.81 2.39
CA PRO A 196 5.67 18.42 2.09
C PRO A 196 6.74 17.79 1.19
N CYS A 197 7.20 16.58 1.51
CA CYS A 197 8.28 15.92 0.77
C CYS A 197 7.82 14.87 -0.22
N SER A 198 6.74 14.16 0.08
CA SER A 198 6.26 13.05 -0.72
C SER A 198 4.74 12.98 -0.77
N ILE A 199 4.25 12.33 -1.82
CA ILE A 199 2.86 11.95 -2.03
C ILE A 199 2.81 10.52 -2.54
N CYS A 200 1.84 9.74 -2.08
CA CYS A 200 1.37 8.53 -2.75
C CYS A 200 -0.14 8.57 -2.88
N ILE A 201 -0.69 7.90 -3.89
CA ILE A 201 -2.13 7.86 -4.14
C ILE A 201 -2.56 6.41 -4.11
N ASP A 202 -3.59 6.11 -3.32
CA ASP A 202 -4.17 4.77 -3.30
C ASP A 202 -5.18 4.54 -4.43
N LYS A 203 -5.70 3.32 -4.50
CA LYS A 203 -6.71 2.90 -5.49
C LYS A 203 -8.03 3.68 -5.37
N ASP A 204 -8.32 4.25 -4.21
CA ASP A 204 -9.56 4.98 -3.92
C ASP A 204 -9.38 6.50 -4.17
N SER A 205 -8.29 6.87 -4.86
CA SER A 205 -7.91 8.26 -5.15
C SER A 205 -7.69 9.12 -3.89
N THR A 206 -7.28 8.49 -2.78
CA THR A 206 -6.84 9.18 -1.57
C THR A 206 -5.34 9.46 -1.67
N ALA A 207 -4.97 10.73 -1.52
CA ALA A 207 -3.56 11.14 -1.46
C ALA A 207 -3.06 11.07 -0.01
N TYR A 208 -1.96 10.38 0.21
CA TYR A 208 -1.20 10.43 1.47
C TYR A 208 0.04 11.28 1.26
N ILE A 209 0.21 12.30 2.10
CA ILE A 209 1.25 13.32 1.95
C ILE A 209 2.13 13.29 3.20
N ALA A 210 3.44 13.19 2.98
CA ALA A 210 4.44 13.36 4.03
C ALA A 210 4.70 14.85 4.26
N ASP A 211 4.06 15.41 5.28
CA ASP A 211 4.17 16.81 5.68
C ASP A 211 5.32 16.98 6.68
N SER A 212 6.54 16.98 6.13
CA SER A 212 7.77 16.70 6.86
C SER A 212 8.05 17.69 7.98
N TRP A 213 7.87 19.00 7.76
CA TRP A 213 8.14 20.02 8.79
C TRP A 213 7.11 20.01 9.92
N ASN A 214 5.93 19.48 9.65
CA ASN A 214 4.90 19.27 10.66
C ASN A 214 4.97 17.87 11.28
N HIS A 215 6.00 17.07 10.95
CA HIS A 215 6.23 15.73 11.49
C HIS A 215 4.98 14.84 11.40
N ARG A 216 4.24 14.87 10.29
CA ARG A 216 2.97 14.15 10.15
C ARG A 216 2.73 13.57 8.76
N ILE A 217 1.86 12.56 8.69
CA ILE A 217 1.25 12.10 7.45
C ILE A 217 -0.20 12.59 7.40
N VAL A 218 -0.56 13.22 6.29
CA VAL A 218 -1.91 13.74 6.03
C VAL A 218 -2.55 12.90 4.93
N GLN A 219 -3.74 12.38 5.15
CA GLN A 219 -4.58 11.85 4.07
C GLN A 219 -5.45 12.98 3.54
N TRP A 220 -5.61 13.05 2.23
CA TRP A 220 -6.42 14.04 1.55
C TRP A 220 -7.23 13.32 0.49
N LYS A 221 -8.55 13.25 0.68
CA LYS A 221 -9.40 12.69 -0.37
C LYS A 221 -9.54 13.70 -1.49
N LEU A 222 -9.52 13.22 -2.72
CA LEU A 222 -9.70 14.08 -3.87
C LEU A 222 -11.04 14.83 -3.76
N ASN A 223 -11.03 16.14 -3.99
CA ASN A 223 -12.16 17.09 -3.84
C ASN A 223 -12.48 17.56 -2.40
N GLU A 224 -11.82 17.04 -1.37
CA GLU A 224 -11.93 17.61 -0.02
C GLU A 224 -11.08 18.88 0.13
N LYS A 225 -11.55 19.83 0.95
CA LYS A 225 -10.84 21.10 1.20
C LYS A 225 -9.87 21.04 2.37
N GLU A 226 -9.96 20.00 3.18
CA GLU A 226 -9.13 19.79 4.36
C GLU A 226 -8.60 18.36 4.38
N GLY A 227 -7.37 18.20 4.83
CA GLY A 227 -6.77 16.90 5.06
C GLY A 227 -7.08 16.38 6.47
N LYS A 228 -6.97 15.08 6.64
CA LYS A 228 -7.06 14.41 7.94
C LYS A 228 -5.70 13.87 8.34
N VAL A 229 -5.26 14.19 9.55
CA VAL A 229 -4.00 13.65 10.08
C VAL A 229 -4.16 12.15 10.32
N VAL A 230 -3.30 11.35 9.69
CA VAL A 230 -3.28 9.89 9.84
C VAL A 230 -2.43 9.49 11.04
N THR A 231 -1.26 10.11 11.15
CA THR A 231 -0.27 9.91 12.22
C THR A 231 0.64 11.14 12.33
N ASN A 232 1.23 11.38 13.50
CA ASN A 232 2.03 12.57 13.78
C ASN A 232 3.10 12.38 14.88
N GLY A 233 3.99 13.35 15.00
CA GLY A 233 5.06 13.41 16.01
C GLY A 233 4.68 13.96 17.39
N TYR A 234 3.41 14.32 17.62
CA TYR A 234 2.98 15.09 18.80
C TYR A 234 2.12 14.31 19.79
N GLU A 235 1.80 13.05 19.53
CA GLU A 235 0.97 12.23 20.41
C GLU A 235 1.61 12.08 21.80
N LYS A 236 0.84 12.33 22.88
CA LYS A 236 1.40 12.43 24.23
C LYS A 236 1.68 11.08 24.89
N GLU A 237 1.07 9.99 24.41
CA GLU A 237 0.95 8.74 25.16
C GLU A 237 1.98 7.68 24.79
N ASN A 238 2.62 7.74 23.61
CA ASN A 238 3.68 6.79 23.23
C ASN A 238 4.78 7.46 22.38
N PHE A 239 5.94 7.73 22.99
CA PHE A 239 7.08 8.35 22.31
C PHE A 239 7.61 7.51 21.14
N MET A 240 7.52 6.18 21.21
CA MET A 240 7.95 5.31 20.11
C MET A 240 7.08 5.48 18.87
N CYS A 241 5.85 5.96 19.00
CA CYS A 241 4.94 6.18 17.88
C CYS A 241 5.07 7.56 17.23
N LYS A 242 5.95 8.44 17.73
CA LYS A 242 6.11 9.78 17.19
C LYS A 242 6.92 9.76 15.91
N LEU A 243 6.37 10.30 14.84
CA LEU A 243 7.15 10.61 13.64
C LEU A 243 8.06 11.82 13.87
N SER A 244 9.22 11.83 13.22
CA SER A 244 10.12 12.96 13.13
C SER A 244 10.64 13.12 11.71
N THR A 245 10.13 14.14 11.00
CA THR A 245 10.51 14.48 9.63
C THR A 245 10.29 13.30 8.68
N PRO A 246 9.03 12.84 8.51
CA PRO A 246 8.73 11.81 7.53
C PRO A 246 9.07 12.33 6.14
N THR A 247 9.96 11.65 5.42
CA THR A 247 10.46 12.08 4.11
C THR A 247 9.71 11.40 2.97
N ASP A 248 9.17 10.20 3.21
CA ASP A 248 8.43 9.44 2.22
C ASP A 248 7.31 8.61 2.86
N VAL A 249 6.29 8.34 2.06
CA VAL A 249 5.15 7.48 2.40
C VAL A 249 4.73 6.70 1.15
N ILE A 250 4.51 5.40 1.30
CA ILE A 250 3.95 4.52 0.27
C ILE A 250 2.83 3.66 0.89
N VAL A 251 1.95 3.14 0.05
CA VAL A 251 0.92 2.17 0.44
C VAL A 251 1.48 0.77 0.21
N ASP A 252 1.42 -0.11 1.22
CA ASP A 252 1.77 -1.52 1.10
C ASP A 252 0.72 -2.22 0.23
N GLY A 253 1.15 -2.81 -0.89
CA GLY A 253 0.26 -3.47 -1.84
C GLY A 253 -0.43 -4.72 -1.27
N ARG A 254 0.04 -5.27 -0.14
CA ARG A 254 -0.47 -6.53 0.44
C ARG A 254 -1.71 -6.30 1.32
N ASP A 255 -1.68 -5.28 2.17
CA ASP A 255 -2.70 -5.03 3.19
C ASP A 255 -3.26 -3.59 3.17
N GLY A 256 -2.70 -2.71 2.33
CA GLY A 256 -3.11 -1.30 2.26
C GLY A 256 -2.60 -0.43 3.41
N SER A 257 -1.73 -0.95 4.28
CA SER A 257 -1.07 -0.17 5.33
C SER A 257 -0.13 0.88 4.74
N LEU A 258 0.30 1.86 5.55
CA LEU A 258 1.26 2.88 5.09
C LEU A 258 2.66 2.52 5.56
N ILE A 259 3.63 2.53 4.66
CA ILE A 259 5.05 2.43 5.01
C ILE A 259 5.67 3.82 4.91
N ILE A 260 6.33 4.26 5.98
CA ILE A 260 6.80 5.63 6.17
C ILE A 260 8.31 5.62 6.44
N ALA A 261 9.03 6.45 5.71
CA ALA A 261 10.43 6.74 5.99
C ALA A 261 10.50 7.88 7.02
N ASP A 262 10.88 7.54 8.24
CA ASP A 262 10.90 8.44 9.39
C ASP A 262 12.35 8.88 9.66
N CYS A 263 12.77 9.90 8.89
CA CYS A 263 14.18 10.19 8.61
C CYS A 263 15.00 10.58 9.84
N ASP A 264 14.51 11.53 10.65
CA ASP A 264 15.27 11.99 11.83
C ASP A 264 15.31 10.94 12.94
N ASN A 265 14.27 10.11 13.03
CA ASN A 265 14.27 8.93 13.89
C ASN A 265 15.11 7.78 13.33
N ARG A 266 15.66 7.93 12.12
CA ARG A 266 16.50 6.95 11.42
C ARG A 266 15.85 5.56 11.34
N ARG A 267 14.59 5.50 10.94
CA ARG A 267 13.82 4.26 10.88
C ARG A 267 12.82 4.25 9.74
N ILE A 268 12.32 3.05 9.44
CA ILE A 268 11.21 2.81 8.53
C ILE A 268 10.12 2.12 9.34
N VAL A 269 8.90 2.62 9.25
CA VAL A 269 7.77 2.13 10.03
C VAL A 269 6.60 1.76 9.14
N ARG A 270 5.83 0.76 9.56
CA ARG A 270 4.51 0.46 9.01
C ARG A 270 3.44 1.00 9.96
N TRP A 271 2.50 1.75 9.42
CA TRP A 271 1.35 2.28 10.12
C TRP A 271 0.09 1.54 9.70
N PHE A 272 -0.54 0.87 10.67
CA PHE A 272 -1.76 0.09 10.47
C PHE A 272 -2.67 0.17 11.70
N HIS A 273 -3.98 0.41 11.52
CA HIS A 273 -4.96 0.51 12.61
C HIS A 273 -4.54 1.31 13.85
N LYS A 274 -3.93 2.49 13.65
CA LYS A 274 -3.40 3.36 14.73
C LYS A 274 -2.22 2.77 15.53
N THR A 275 -1.56 1.76 14.98
CA THR A 275 -0.36 1.15 15.55
C THR A 275 0.83 1.37 14.62
N ILE A 276 2.02 1.47 15.23
CA ILE A 276 3.30 1.50 14.52
C ILE A 276 4.02 0.19 14.75
N GLU A 277 4.44 -0.40 13.66
CA GLU A 277 5.45 -1.44 13.64
C GLU A 277 6.75 -0.86 13.05
N ILE A 278 7.88 -1.19 13.66
CA ILE A 278 9.18 -0.79 13.15
C ILE A 278 9.65 -1.86 12.18
N LEU A 279 9.82 -1.49 10.90
CA LEU A 279 10.31 -2.40 9.86
C LEU A 279 11.83 -2.41 9.77
N MET A 280 12.48 -1.30 10.15
CA MET A 280 13.94 -1.17 10.13
C MET A 280 14.39 -0.01 11.01
N THR A 281 15.54 -0.14 11.67
CA THR A 281 16.17 0.91 12.47
C THR A 281 17.58 1.25 11.99
N GLN A 282 18.13 2.38 12.46
CA GLN A 282 19.47 2.86 12.14
C GLN A 282 19.70 3.12 10.64
N VAL A 283 18.65 3.57 9.97
CA VAL A 283 18.67 3.86 8.54
C VAL A 283 18.29 5.31 8.29
N ASP A 284 19.16 6.03 7.60
CA ASP A 284 18.88 7.37 7.09
C ASP A 284 18.14 7.29 5.73
N CYS A 285 16.89 6.84 5.81
CA CYS A 285 16.05 6.61 4.65
C CYS A 285 15.37 7.90 4.19
N HIS A 286 15.53 8.22 2.91
CA HIS A 286 14.92 9.41 2.34
C HIS A 286 13.83 9.11 1.30
N CYS A 287 13.81 7.89 0.73
CA CYS A 287 12.71 7.44 -0.11
C CYS A 287 12.51 5.93 -0.10
N LEU A 288 11.30 5.51 -0.45
CA LEU A 288 10.81 4.14 -0.43
C LEU A 288 10.21 3.76 -1.79
N ALA A 289 10.26 2.47 -2.10
CA ALA A 289 9.46 1.85 -3.15
C ALA A 289 9.19 0.38 -2.78
N GLN A 290 8.10 -0.18 -3.29
CA GLN A 290 7.79 -1.61 -3.13
C GLN A 290 7.57 -2.20 -4.52
N ASP A 291 8.12 -3.40 -4.77
CA ASP A 291 7.82 -4.12 -5.99
C ASP A 291 6.58 -5.03 -5.84
N ARG A 292 6.13 -5.61 -6.95
CA ARG A 292 4.91 -6.47 -6.95
C ARG A 292 5.04 -7.73 -6.09
N SER A 293 6.26 -8.18 -5.78
CA SER A 293 6.47 -9.32 -4.88
C SER A 293 6.42 -8.94 -3.42
N GLY A 294 6.33 -7.64 -3.10
CA GLY A 294 6.30 -7.13 -1.74
C GLY A 294 7.68 -6.81 -1.16
N LEU A 295 8.76 -6.90 -1.95
CA LEU A 295 10.09 -6.48 -1.52
C LEU A 295 10.11 -4.96 -1.33
N LEU A 296 10.67 -4.51 -0.22
CA LEU A 296 10.79 -3.11 0.11
C LEU A 296 12.18 -2.61 -0.29
N TYR A 297 12.21 -1.48 -0.96
CA TYR A 297 13.41 -0.78 -1.39
C TYR A 297 13.48 0.55 -0.65
N ALA A 298 14.68 0.91 -0.21
CA ALA A 298 14.93 2.17 0.46
C ALA A 298 16.22 2.79 -0.02
N CYS A 299 16.20 4.11 -0.16
CA CYS A 299 17.38 4.89 -0.44
C CYS A 299 18.00 5.40 0.85
N ASN A 300 19.26 5.03 1.10
CA ASN A 300 20.06 5.58 2.18
C ASN A 300 20.88 6.75 1.65
N ARG A 301 20.48 7.97 2.01
CA ARG A 301 21.10 9.19 1.47
C ARG A 301 22.50 9.42 2.03
N ALA A 302 22.73 9.14 3.32
CA ALA A 302 24.04 9.26 3.95
C ALA A 302 25.08 8.31 3.33
N LYS A 303 24.67 7.10 2.97
CA LYS A 303 25.57 6.09 2.37
C LYS A 303 25.62 6.11 0.84
N ASN A 304 24.76 6.89 0.18
CA ASN A 304 24.66 6.96 -1.28
C ASN A 304 24.39 5.57 -1.91
N GLU A 305 23.42 4.86 -1.35
CA GLU A 305 23.07 3.51 -1.77
C GLU A 305 21.56 3.29 -1.76
N VAL A 306 21.10 2.33 -2.57
CA VAL A 306 19.75 1.78 -2.52
C VAL A 306 19.85 0.34 -2.06
N MET A 307 19.07 0.01 -1.05
CA MET A 307 18.97 -1.34 -0.50
C MET A 307 17.57 -1.90 -0.73
N ARG A 308 17.47 -3.22 -0.75
CA ARG A 308 16.21 -3.95 -0.74
C ARG A 308 16.23 -5.07 0.30
N TRP A 309 15.06 -5.43 0.80
CA TRP A 309 14.86 -6.58 1.68
C TRP A 309 13.41 -7.04 1.65
N GLU A 310 13.18 -8.25 2.15
CA GLU A 310 11.88 -8.80 2.45
C GLU A 310 11.42 -8.31 3.84
N ILE A 311 10.22 -7.75 3.91
CA ILE A 311 9.65 -7.25 5.17
C ILE A 311 9.48 -8.43 6.15
N GLY A 312 10.06 -8.31 7.34
CA GLY A 312 10.10 -9.38 8.35
C GLY A 312 11.37 -10.24 8.29
N ASN A 313 12.24 -10.05 7.29
CA ASN A 313 13.48 -10.80 7.10
C ASN A 313 14.65 -9.84 6.83
N GLU A 314 15.20 -9.24 7.89
CA GLU A 314 16.29 -8.25 7.77
C GLU A 314 17.58 -8.83 7.16
N ASP A 315 17.83 -10.14 7.32
CA ASP A 315 19.00 -10.83 6.78
C ASP A 315 18.99 -10.90 5.24
N SER A 316 17.83 -10.75 4.62
CA SER A 316 17.69 -10.67 3.16
C SER A 316 18.20 -9.36 2.54
N ARG A 317 18.66 -8.41 3.38
CA ARG A 317 19.06 -7.07 2.94
C ARG A 317 20.24 -7.13 1.97
N THR A 318 20.05 -6.53 0.80
CA THR A 318 21.07 -6.42 -0.24
C THR A 318 21.15 -5.00 -0.80
N ILE A 319 22.38 -4.56 -1.13
CA ILE A 319 22.60 -3.31 -1.88
C ILE A 319 22.38 -3.62 -3.36
N VAL A 320 21.57 -2.78 -4.01
CA VAL A 320 21.12 -3.00 -5.39
C VAL A 320 21.44 -1.83 -6.33
N SER A 321 21.84 -0.68 -5.78
CA SER A 321 22.39 0.45 -6.55
C SER A 321 23.32 1.27 -5.66
N GLY A 322 24.41 1.81 -6.22
CA GLY A 322 25.42 2.53 -5.45
C GLY A 322 26.23 1.62 -4.52
N GLY A 323 26.51 2.08 -3.29
CA GLY A 323 27.27 1.33 -2.28
C GLY A 323 28.80 1.35 -2.48
N ASN A 324 29.29 2.02 -3.52
CA ASN A 324 30.72 2.15 -3.82
C ASN A 324 31.28 3.54 -3.42
N GLY A 325 30.73 4.11 -2.34
CA GLY A 325 31.02 5.48 -1.90
C GLY A 325 30.33 6.55 -2.73
N GLN A 326 30.43 7.80 -2.26
CA GLN A 326 29.90 8.96 -2.96
C GLN A 326 30.74 9.26 -4.20
N GLY A 327 30.09 9.44 -5.36
CA GLY A 327 30.81 9.82 -6.58
C GLY A 327 29.92 9.84 -7.82
N SER A 328 30.54 10.01 -8.99
CA SER A 328 29.85 10.17 -10.29
C SER A 328 30.08 9.02 -11.26
N ALA A 329 30.86 7.99 -10.87
CA ALA A 329 31.01 6.78 -11.67
C ALA A 329 29.65 6.05 -11.85
N LEU A 330 29.55 5.15 -12.83
CA LEU A 330 28.30 4.44 -13.14
C LEU A 330 27.87 3.45 -12.04
N ASN A 331 28.77 3.10 -11.13
CA ASN A 331 28.48 2.28 -9.94
C ASN A 331 28.40 3.10 -8.64
N GLN A 332 28.42 4.44 -8.73
CA GLN A 332 28.36 5.37 -7.60
C GLN A 332 27.13 6.29 -7.71
N LEU A 333 26.70 6.80 -6.57
CA LEU A 333 25.63 7.78 -6.43
C LEU A 333 26.12 8.96 -5.60
N SER A 334 25.42 10.09 -5.69
CA SER A 334 25.66 11.29 -4.90
C SER A 334 24.33 11.90 -4.47
N GLN A 335 24.01 11.77 -3.19
CA GLN A 335 22.76 12.21 -2.56
C GLN A 335 21.50 11.71 -3.28
N PRO A 336 21.32 10.39 -3.45
CA PRO A 336 20.10 9.86 -4.07
C PRO A 336 18.84 10.29 -3.28
N ALA A 337 17.77 10.67 -3.98
CA ALA A 337 16.58 11.25 -3.32
C ALA A 337 15.24 10.55 -3.61
N ARG A 338 15.08 9.94 -4.79
CA ARG A 338 13.87 9.20 -5.16
C ARG A 338 14.22 7.94 -5.94
N ILE A 339 13.45 6.88 -5.71
CA ILE A 339 13.56 5.62 -6.44
C ILE A 339 12.23 5.23 -7.07
N PHE A 340 12.31 4.48 -8.15
CA PHE A 340 11.19 3.74 -8.76
C PHE A 340 11.68 2.36 -9.14
N VAL A 341 10.83 1.35 -8.98
CA VAL A 341 11.13 -0.04 -9.34
C VAL A 341 10.12 -0.50 -10.37
N ASP A 342 10.60 -0.94 -11.54
CA ASP A 342 9.74 -1.49 -12.58
C ASP A 342 9.43 -2.98 -12.37
N ASP A 343 8.55 -3.53 -13.20
CA ASP A 343 8.11 -4.93 -13.12
C ASP A 343 9.25 -5.94 -13.37
N GLU A 344 10.34 -5.51 -13.99
CA GLU A 344 11.55 -6.31 -14.20
C GLU A 344 12.54 -6.18 -13.03
N GLN A 345 12.13 -5.51 -11.95
CA GLN A 345 12.95 -5.13 -10.80
C GLN A 345 14.18 -4.30 -11.19
N SER A 346 14.09 -3.52 -12.27
CA SER A 346 15.06 -2.47 -12.54
C SER A 346 14.77 -1.25 -11.67
N ILE A 347 15.83 -0.63 -11.18
CA ILE A 347 15.76 0.45 -10.20
C ILE A 347 16.19 1.73 -10.89
N TYR A 348 15.29 2.72 -10.86
CA TYR A 348 15.56 4.07 -11.31
C TYR A 348 15.85 4.91 -10.09
N VAL A 349 16.96 5.65 -10.11
CA VAL A 349 17.42 6.45 -8.97
C VAL A 349 17.65 7.89 -9.44
N SER A 350 17.03 8.82 -8.73
CA SER A 350 17.31 10.25 -8.88
C SER A 350 18.62 10.57 -8.17
N ASP A 351 19.70 10.67 -8.93
CA ASP A 351 21.06 10.90 -8.45
C ASP A 351 21.33 12.41 -8.39
N VAL A 352 20.76 13.04 -7.35
CA VAL A 352 20.54 14.49 -7.26
C VAL A 352 21.82 15.30 -7.32
N GLY A 353 22.85 14.83 -6.61
CA GLY A 353 24.16 15.47 -6.56
C GLY A 353 24.93 15.40 -7.88
N ASN A 354 24.59 14.44 -8.75
CA ASN A 354 25.17 14.30 -10.08
C ASN A 354 24.27 14.82 -11.21
N HIS A 355 23.09 15.36 -10.87
CA HIS A 355 22.14 15.95 -11.83
C HIS A 355 21.73 14.98 -12.97
N ARG A 356 21.44 13.75 -12.59
CA ARG A 356 21.08 12.67 -13.53
C ARG A 356 20.06 11.73 -12.92
N VAL A 357 19.41 10.94 -13.77
CA VAL A 357 18.66 9.76 -13.37
C VAL A 357 19.38 8.53 -13.91
N MET A 358 19.56 7.55 -13.05
CA MET A 358 20.29 6.33 -13.34
C MET A 358 19.35 5.12 -13.27
N LYS A 359 19.51 4.14 -14.15
CA LYS A 359 18.79 2.85 -14.14
C LYS A 359 19.77 1.72 -13.87
N TRP A 360 19.49 0.87 -12.89
CA TRP A 360 20.15 -0.43 -12.68
C TRP A 360 19.20 -1.54 -13.06
N ARG A 361 19.60 -2.43 -13.97
CA ARG A 361 18.88 -3.70 -14.18
C ARG A 361 19.13 -4.61 -12.98
N LYS A 362 18.20 -5.53 -12.72
CA LYS A 362 18.35 -6.55 -11.67
C LYS A 362 19.70 -7.27 -11.80
N GLY A 363 20.52 -7.22 -10.74
CA GLY A 363 21.83 -7.86 -10.68
C GLY A 363 22.97 -7.12 -11.40
N ALA A 364 22.74 -5.94 -11.97
CA ALA A 364 23.80 -5.15 -12.61
C ALA A 364 24.77 -4.55 -11.57
N SER A 365 26.07 -4.59 -11.87
CA SER A 365 27.12 -3.99 -11.03
C SER A 365 27.26 -2.47 -11.21
N GLN A 366 26.73 -1.93 -12.31
CA GLN A 366 26.71 -0.49 -12.63
C GLN A 366 25.42 -0.13 -13.35
N GLY A 367 25.04 1.14 -13.25
CA GLY A 367 23.83 1.68 -13.86
C GLY A 367 24.10 2.31 -15.22
N THR A 368 23.03 2.74 -15.85
CA THR A 368 23.04 3.52 -17.09
C THR A 368 22.33 4.85 -16.88
N ILE A 369 22.88 5.93 -17.42
CA ILE A 369 22.21 7.24 -17.40
C ILE A 369 21.00 7.17 -18.33
N VAL A 370 19.82 7.47 -17.81
CA VAL A 370 18.54 7.45 -18.56
C VAL A 370 17.86 8.82 -18.66
N ALA A 371 18.31 9.79 -17.86
CA ALA A 371 17.94 11.21 -18.03
C ALA A 371 19.05 12.12 -17.50
N GLY A 372 19.26 13.27 -18.13
CA GLY A 372 20.30 14.24 -17.75
C GLY A 372 21.72 13.72 -17.94
N GLY A 373 22.61 14.01 -16.99
CA GLY A 373 24.02 13.56 -17.03
C GLY A 373 24.97 14.46 -17.82
N ASN A 374 24.48 15.56 -18.42
CA ASN A 374 25.28 16.54 -19.16
C ASN A 374 25.59 17.80 -18.33
N HIS A 375 26.00 17.60 -17.07
CA HIS A 375 26.18 18.63 -16.05
C HIS A 375 24.86 19.30 -15.59
N LYS A 376 24.98 20.12 -14.55
CA LYS A 376 23.90 20.98 -14.05
C LYS A 376 23.54 22.03 -15.11
N GLY A 377 22.25 22.17 -15.42
CA GLY A 377 21.79 23.25 -16.29
C GLY A 377 20.32 23.16 -16.66
N LYS A 378 19.88 24.06 -17.56
CA LYS A 378 18.48 24.22 -17.98
C LYS A 378 18.18 23.69 -19.39
N ASN A 379 19.19 23.25 -20.14
CA ASN A 379 18.97 22.69 -21.49
C ASN A 379 18.15 21.40 -21.42
N LEU A 380 17.61 20.94 -22.55
CA LEU A 380 16.74 19.76 -22.60
C LEU A 380 17.49 18.45 -22.32
N ASN A 381 18.81 18.41 -22.50
CA ASN A 381 19.68 17.30 -22.12
C ASN A 381 20.26 17.44 -20.70
N GLN A 382 19.85 18.46 -19.94
CA GLN A 382 20.37 18.78 -18.61
C GLN A 382 19.27 18.75 -17.55
N LEU A 383 19.70 18.49 -16.32
CA LEU A 383 18.88 18.55 -15.12
C LEU A 383 19.59 19.41 -14.06
N ASN A 384 18.84 19.84 -13.06
CA ASN A 384 19.34 20.60 -11.91
C ASN A 384 18.70 20.06 -10.63
N HIS A 385 19.45 19.20 -9.94
CA HIS A 385 19.02 18.52 -8.71
C HIS A 385 17.68 17.77 -8.88
N PRO A 386 17.55 16.82 -9.81
CA PRO A 386 16.28 16.11 -10.02
C PRO A 386 15.85 15.43 -8.71
N ALA A 387 14.70 15.81 -8.13
CA ALA A 387 14.34 15.38 -6.76
C ALA A 387 13.32 14.24 -6.73
N GLY A 388 12.46 14.17 -7.74
CA GLY A 388 11.41 13.17 -7.87
C GLY A 388 11.44 12.54 -9.25
N LEU A 389 11.05 11.28 -9.32
CA LEU A 389 10.86 10.58 -10.59
C LEU A 389 9.69 9.61 -10.49
N THR A 390 9.08 9.34 -11.63
CA THR A 390 8.15 8.23 -11.84
C THR A 390 8.31 7.74 -13.28
N VAL A 391 8.02 6.48 -13.52
CA VAL A 391 8.04 5.89 -14.86
C VAL A 391 6.60 5.51 -15.19
N ASP A 392 6.20 5.55 -16.45
CA ASP A 392 4.92 5.00 -16.90
C ASP A 392 5.06 3.61 -17.55
N SER A 393 3.93 2.98 -17.86
CA SER A 393 3.87 1.64 -18.45
C SER A 393 4.51 1.53 -19.85
N LEU A 394 4.83 2.66 -20.49
CA LEU A 394 5.59 2.71 -21.75
C LEU A 394 7.09 2.90 -21.51
N GLY A 395 7.55 2.94 -20.26
CA GLY A 395 8.94 3.18 -19.91
C GLY A 395 9.36 4.65 -20.02
N ARG A 396 8.41 5.58 -20.15
CA ARG A 396 8.74 7.01 -20.19
C ARG A 396 8.99 7.52 -18.78
N ILE A 397 10.09 8.23 -18.59
CA ILE A 397 10.58 8.68 -17.29
C ILE A 397 10.19 10.14 -17.12
N TYR A 398 9.41 10.43 -16.09
CA TYR A 398 9.03 11.79 -15.70
C TYR A 398 9.88 12.21 -14.52
N VAL A 399 10.55 13.35 -14.64
CA VAL A 399 11.49 13.85 -13.63
C VAL A 399 11.03 15.21 -13.16
N ALA A 400 10.96 15.36 -11.84
CA ALA A 400 10.83 16.65 -11.19
C ALA A 400 12.21 17.31 -11.15
N ASP A 401 12.46 18.18 -12.13
CA ASP A 401 13.69 18.94 -12.27
C ASP A 401 13.67 20.12 -11.28
N PHE A 402 13.85 19.78 -10.00
CA PHE A 402 13.61 20.62 -8.83
C PHE A 402 14.21 22.01 -8.96
N GLY A 403 15.51 22.12 -9.30
CA GLY A 403 16.21 23.40 -9.37
C GLY A 403 15.86 24.24 -10.60
N ASN A 404 15.16 23.66 -11.56
CA ASN A 404 14.68 24.35 -12.76
C ASN A 404 13.16 24.53 -12.77
N ASN A 405 12.46 24.18 -11.68
CA ASN A 405 11.02 24.39 -11.53
C ASN A 405 10.16 23.80 -12.65
N ARG A 406 10.55 22.64 -13.21
CA ARG A 406 9.83 22.03 -14.35
C ARG A 406 9.68 20.52 -14.17
N ILE A 407 8.71 19.94 -14.87
CA ILE A 407 8.61 18.49 -15.04
C ILE A 407 8.98 18.16 -16.48
N VAL A 408 9.89 17.21 -16.65
CA VAL A 408 10.42 16.84 -17.96
C VAL A 408 10.29 15.33 -18.15
N ARG A 409 9.94 14.91 -19.35
CA ARG A 409 9.76 13.52 -19.75
C ARG A 409 10.92 13.07 -20.66
N TRP A 410 11.47 11.89 -20.39
CA TRP A 410 12.41 11.21 -21.29
C TRP A 410 11.79 9.90 -21.77
N CYS A 411 11.90 9.66 -23.07
CA CYS A 411 11.63 8.34 -23.65
C CYS A 411 12.92 7.51 -23.65
N GLU A 412 12.77 6.19 -23.74
CA GLU A 412 13.92 5.29 -23.84
C GLU A 412 14.81 5.66 -25.04
N GLY A 413 16.11 5.82 -24.79
CA GLY A 413 17.10 6.19 -25.82
C GLY A 413 17.14 7.68 -26.20
N SER A 414 16.25 8.52 -25.66
CA SER A 414 16.27 9.96 -25.92
C SER A 414 17.51 10.65 -25.33
N LYS A 415 18.15 11.52 -26.12
CA LYS A 415 19.27 12.36 -25.66
C LYS A 415 18.83 13.63 -24.92
N GLU A 416 17.58 14.04 -25.15
CA GLU A 416 16.95 15.24 -24.62
C GLU A 416 15.58 14.89 -24.06
N GLY A 417 15.17 15.63 -23.05
CA GLY A 417 13.84 15.53 -22.45
C GLY A 417 12.86 16.50 -23.08
N GLU A 418 11.57 16.23 -22.91
CA GLU A 418 10.48 17.10 -23.30
C GLU A 418 9.85 17.73 -22.06
N ILE A 419 9.75 19.05 -22.02
CA ILE A 419 9.09 19.75 -20.92
C ILE A 419 7.59 19.46 -20.99
N VAL A 420 7.04 18.78 -19.98
CA VAL A 420 5.62 18.46 -19.88
C VAL A 420 4.87 19.42 -18.96
N ILE A 421 5.54 19.98 -17.96
CA ILE A 421 5.07 21.10 -17.13
C ILE A 421 6.20 22.13 -17.03
N SER A 422 5.91 23.37 -17.41
CA SER A 422 6.88 24.46 -17.46
C SER A 422 6.98 25.23 -16.13
N GLU A 423 8.07 25.99 -15.96
CA GLU A 423 8.31 26.86 -14.79
C GLU A 423 7.27 27.97 -14.60
N ASN A 424 6.53 28.33 -15.65
CA ASN A 424 5.46 29.33 -15.59
C ASN A 424 4.09 28.74 -15.15
N SER A 425 4.02 27.43 -14.96
CA SER A 425 2.78 26.72 -14.61
C SER A 425 2.40 26.95 -13.15
N LYS A 426 1.41 27.84 -12.91
CA LYS A 426 0.83 28.15 -11.58
C LYS A 426 1.89 28.22 -10.48
N GLU A 427 2.95 28.99 -10.73
CA GLU A 427 4.07 29.20 -9.82
C GLU A 427 4.71 27.89 -9.36
N LEU A 428 4.88 26.89 -10.22
CA LEU A 428 5.60 25.67 -9.87
C LEU A 428 6.96 26.05 -9.28
N CYS A 429 7.22 25.64 -8.05
CA CYS A 429 8.42 26.03 -7.32
C CYS A 429 8.99 24.81 -6.62
N CYS A 430 10.19 24.40 -7.03
CA CYS A 430 10.91 23.29 -6.43
C CYS A 430 10.07 21.99 -6.39
N PRO A 431 9.58 21.46 -7.54
CA PRO A 431 8.81 20.24 -7.56
C PRO A 431 9.64 19.08 -7.00
N ARG A 432 9.08 18.31 -6.06
CA ARG A 432 9.85 17.33 -5.28
C ARG A 432 9.44 15.88 -5.49
N SER A 433 8.14 15.59 -5.52
CA SER A 433 7.62 14.24 -5.73
C SER A 433 6.50 14.24 -6.76
N LEU A 434 6.37 13.14 -7.49
CA LEU A 434 5.42 12.93 -8.58
C LEU A 434 4.64 11.64 -8.33
N ALA A 435 3.33 11.68 -8.56
CA ALA A 435 2.47 10.51 -8.57
C ALA A 435 1.46 10.61 -9.72
N PHE A 436 1.05 9.46 -10.24
CA PHE A 436 -0.07 9.36 -11.18
C PHE A 436 -1.25 8.68 -10.49
N ASP A 437 -2.46 9.10 -10.82
CA ASP A 437 -3.66 8.29 -10.57
C ASP A 437 -3.98 7.39 -11.78
N SER A 438 -5.01 6.55 -11.64
CA SER A 438 -5.48 5.64 -12.68
C SER A 438 -5.96 6.37 -13.96
N ASP A 439 -6.33 7.64 -13.85
CA ASP A 439 -6.82 8.46 -14.95
C ASP A 439 -5.69 9.17 -15.70
N GLY A 440 -4.44 9.01 -15.23
CA GLY A 440 -3.26 9.67 -15.81
C GLY A 440 -3.10 11.13 -15.39
N ASN A 441 -3.79 11.58 -14.34
CA ASN A 441 -3.55 12.88 -13.75
C ASN A 441 -2.20 12.88 -13.03
N LEU A 442 -1.42 13.94 -13.25
CA LEU A 442 -0.11 14.10 -12.62
C LEU A 442 -0.26 14.92 -11.35
N PHE A 443 0.11 14.33 -10.22
CA PHE A 443 0.18 15.01 -8.93
C PHE A 443 1.62 15.40 -8.65
N VAL A 444 1.83 16.64 -8.27
CA VAL A 444 3.15 17.22 -8.04
C VAL A 444 3.18 17.86 -6.66
N VAL A 445 4.12 17.40 -5.83
CA VAL A 445 4.46 18.08 -4.58
C VAL A 445 5.25 19.33 -4.93
N ASN A 446 4.60 20.49 -4.84
CA ASN A 446 5.16 21.81 -5.08
C ASN A 446 5.77 22.32 -3.77
N TRP A 447 6.96 21.81 -3.45
CA TRP A 447 7.62 21.97 -2.14
C TRP A 447 7.84 23.44 -1.79
N GLY A 448 8.28 24.26 -2.74
CA GLY A 448 8.58 25.67 -2.52
C GLY A 448 7.35 26.50 -2.11
N ASN A 449 6.15 26.05 -2.48
CA ASN A 449 4.89 26.70 -2.10
C ASN A 449 4.08 25.92 -1.06
N SER A 450 4.65 24.86 -0.47
CA SER A 450 3.98 24.02 0.53
C SER A 450 2.59 23.54 0.10
N ARG A 451 2.45 23.08 -1.15
CA ARG A 451 1.17 22.61 -1.70
C ARG A 451 1.33 21.41 -2.62
N VAL A 452 0.23 20.74 -2.90
CA VAL A 452 0.16 19.71 -3.95
C VAL A 452 -0.71 20.19 -5.10
N LEU A 453 -0.18 20.05 -6.31
CA LEU A 453 -0.86 20.39 -7.55
C LEU A 453 -1.31 19.11 -8.29
N LYS A 454 -2.52 19.12 -8.84
CA LYS A 454 -3.03 18.10 -9.77
C LYS A 454 -3.08 18.68 -11.18
N PHE A 455 -2.49 18.00 -12.13
CA PHE A 455 -2.50 18.38 -13.54
C PHE A 455 -3.33 17.38 -14.33
N LEU A 456 -4.27 17.89 -15.12
CA LEU A 456 -5.12 17.08 -15.98
C LEU A 456 -4.42 16.82 -17.30
N PRO A 457 -4.41 15.57 -17.80
CA PRO A 457 -3.81 15.27 -19.08
C PRO A 457 -4.65 15.92 -20.21
N ILE A 458 -3.97 16.34 -21.27
CA ILE A 458 -4.60 16.81 -22.50
C ILE A 458 -4.74 15.59 -23.39
N GLY A 459 -5.98 15.14 -23.63
CA GLY A 459 -6.24 14.10 -24.62
C GLY A 459 -5.77 14.57 -25.98
N GLY A 460 -4.86 13.80 -26.61
CA GLY A 460 -4.50 14.00 -28.00
C GLY A 460 -5.75 13.85 -28.87
N GLU A 461 -5.93 14.81 -29.79
CA GLU A 461 -6.87 14.71 -30.91
C GLU A 461 -6.59 13.46 -31.74
#